data_AF-A0A5J4UL06-F1
#
_entry.id   AF-A0A5J4UL06-F1
#
_cell.length_a   1.000
_cell.length_b   1.000
_cell.length_c   1.000
_cell.angle_alpha   90.00
_cell.angle_beta   90.00
_cell.angle_gamma   90.00
#
_symmetry.space_group_name_H-M   'P 1'
#
loop_
_entity.id
_entity.type
_entity.pdbx_description
1 polymer ?
#
loop_
_entity_poly.entity_id
_entity_poly.type
_entity_poly.pdbx_seq_one_letter_code
_entity_poly.pdbx_strand_id
1 'polypeptide(L)' 'MSDTQKNIGEAFAGESQARNRYTFFAEFAEKQGKPKTAALFRATAQAE' A
#
# COMPACT_ATOMS: atom_id res chain seq x y z
N MET A 1 -10.12 -26.93 -9.47
CA MET A 1 -9.26 -26.77 -8.29
C MET A 1 -8.81 -25.33 -8.27
N SER A 2 -8.82 -24.68 -7.11
CA SER A 2 -8.34 -23.31 -6.97
C SER A 2 -6.85 -23.31 -7.33
N ASP A 3 -6.45 -22.72 -8.47
CA ASP A 3 -5.05 -22.66 -8.87
C ASP A 3 -4.32 -21.75 -7.89
N THR A 4 -3.75 -22.35 -6.84
CA THR A 4 -2.97 -21.65 -5.80
C THR A 4 -1.96 -20.69 -6.39
N GLN A 5 -1.36 -21.04 -7.53
CA GLN A 5 -0.44 -20.19 -8.28
C GLN A 5 -1.11 -18.91 -8.83
N LYS A 6 -2.35 -19.01 -9.30
CA LYS A 6 -3.14 -17.85 -9.75
C LYS A 6 -3.51 -16.96 -8.56
N ASN A 7 -3.92 -17.55 -7.44
CA ASN A 7 -4.24 -16.80 -6.22
C ASN A 7 -3.03 -16.06 -5.65
N ILE A 8 -1.85 -16.68 -5.65
CA ILE A 8 -0.60 -16.03 -5.22
C ILE A 8 -0.26 -14.86 -6.15
N GLY A 9 -0.43 -15.03 -7.47
CA GLY A 9 -0.21 -13.94 -8.43
C GLY A 9 -1.17 -12.76 -8.24
N GLU A 10 -2.44 -13.04 -7.98
CA GLU A 10 -3.45 -12.02 -7.70
C GLU A 10 -3.20 -11.31 -6.35
N ALA A 11 -2.80 -12.06 -5.31
CA ALA A 11 -2.43 -11.50 -4.01
C ALA A 11 -1.20 -10.57 -4.13
N PHE A 12 -0.13 -11.04 -4.79
CA PHE A 12 1.09 -10.25 -5.01
C PHE A 12 0.82 -8.96 -5.79
N ALA A 13 -0.02 -9.04 -6.83
CA ALA A 13 -0.43 -7.87 -7.58
C ALA A 13 -1.28 -6.91 -6.72
N GLY A 14 -2.14 -7.45 -5.85
CA GLY A 14 -2.96 -6.68 -4.91
C GLY A 14 -2.12 -5.93 -3.87
N GLU A 15 -1.16 -6.60 -3.24
CA GLU A 15 -0.23 -6.04 -2.25
C GLU A 15 0.67 -4.97 -2.89
N SER A 16 1.19 -5.24 -4.09
CA SER A 16 1.99 -4.26 -4.84
C SER A 16 1.19 -2.98 -5.15
N GLN A 17 -0.10 -3.11 -5.50
CA GLN A 17 -0.97 -1.96 -5.72
C GLN A 17 -1.31 -1.23 -4.42
N ALA A 18 -1.51 -1.95 -3.32
CA ALA A 18 -1.82 -1.37 -2.03
C ALA A 18 -0.65 -0.52 -1.50
N ARG A 19 0.58 -1.03 -1.60
CA ARG A 19 1.80 -0.29 -1.25
C ARG A 19 1.92 1.03 -2.01
N ASN A 20 1.64 1.01 -3.31
CA ASN A 20 1.65 2.22 -4.13
C ASN A 20 0.55 3.21 -3.70
N ARG A 21 -0.65 2.73 -3.39
CA ARG A 21 -1.76 3.58 -2.88
C ARG A 21 -1.40 4.25 -1.55
N TYR A 22 -0.81 3.51 -0.61
CA TYR A 22 -0.40 4.08 0.68
C TYR A 22 0.72 5.11 0.53
N THR A 23 1.67 4.88 -0.39
CA THR A 23 2.71 5.88 -0.69
C THR A 23 2.08 7.17 -1.23
N PHE A 24 1.13 7.07 -2.15
CA PHE A 24 0.41 8.23 -2.69
C PHE A 24 -0.41 8.96 -1.60
N PHE A 25 -1.10 8.23 -0.73
CA PHE A 25 -1.84 8.83 0.39
C PHE A 25 -0.93 9.50 1.41
N ALA A 26 0.29 8.97 1.63
CA ALA A 26 1.28 9.63 2.45
C ALA A 26 1.69 10.99 1.86
N GLU A 27 2.02 11.04 0.56
CA GLU A 27 2.37 12.29 -0.12
C GLU A 27 1.21 13.29 -0.09
N PHE A 28 -0.03 12.82 -0.28
CA PHE A 28 -1.21 13.67 -0.18
C PHE A 28 -1.41 14.22 1.24
N ALA A 29 -1.18 13.39 2.27
CA ALA A 29 -1.26 13.82 3.65
C ALA A 29 -0.16 14.84 4.02
N GLU A 30 1.05 14.72 3.47
CA GLU A 30 2.10 15.73 3.63
C GLU A 30 1.72 17.06 3.01
N LYS A 31 1.17 17.04 1.78
CA LYS A 31 0.70 18.25 1.09
C LYS A 31 -0.42 18.97 1.84
N GLN A 32 -1.22 18.24 2.61
CA GLN A 32 -2.26 18.80 3.48
C GLN A 32 -1.76 19.23 4.87
N GLY A 33 -0.44 19.18 5.12
CA GLY A 33 0.14 19.55 6.41
C GLY A 33 -0.18 18.56 7.53
N LYS A 34 -0.41 17.28 7.21
CA LYS A 34 -0.70 16.20 8.17
C LYS A 34 0.48 15.22 8.30
N PRO A 35 1.61 15.62 8.90
CA PRO A 35 2.84 14.81 8.93
C PRO A 35 2.68 13.48 9.68
N LYS A 36 1.87 13.44 10.75
CA LYS A 36 1.61 12.18 11.50
C LYS A 36 0.82 11.16 10.66
N THR A 37 -0.15 11.63 9.89
CA THR A 37 -0.96 10.79 9.00
C THR A 37 -0.11 10.27 7.84
N ALA A 38 0.76 11.12 7.28
CA ALA A 38 1.71 10.70 6.26
C ALA A 38 2.69 9.63 6.76
N ALA A 39 3.22 9.79 7.98
CA ALA A 39 4.10 8.80 8.59
C ALA A 39 3.40 7.45 8.79
N LEU A 40 2.13 7.46 9.21
CA LEU A 40 1.32 6.24 9.33
C LEU A 40 1.15 5.55 7.98
N PHE A 41 0.78 6.28 6.92
CA PHE A 41 0.64 5.70 5.59
C PHE A 41 1.95 5.15 5.03
N ARG A 42 3.09 5.82 5.26
CA ARG A 42 4.41 5.28 4.88
C ARG A 42 4.75 4.00 5.64
N ALA A 43 4.48 3.95 6.94
CA ALA A 43 4.71 2.76 7.74
C ALA A 43 3.86 1.59 7.25
N THR A 44 2.59 1.83 6.89
CA THR A 44 1.72 0.81 6.29
C THR A 44 2.24 0.36 4.92
N ALA A 45 2.66 1.29 4.06
CA ALA A 45 3.23 0.96 2.75
C ALA A 45 4.53 0.13 2.82
N GLN A 46 5.24 0.20 3.95
CA GLN A 46 6.49 -0.53 4.17
C GLN A 46 6.28 -1.87 4.90
N ALA A 47 5.10 -2.06 5.50
CA ALA A 47 4.68 -3.32 6.11
C ALA A 47 4.04 -4.28 5.09
N GLU A 48 3.59 -3.76 3.94
CA GLU A 48 3.24 -4.53 2.73
C GLU A 48 4.48 -4.81 1.87
#